data_AF-A0A0H2RFB1-F1
#
_entry.id   AF-A0A0H2RFB1-F1
#
_cell.length_a   1.000
_cell.length_b   1.000
_cell.length_c   1.000
_cell.angle_alpha   90.00
_cell.angle_beta   90.00
_cell.angle_gamma   90.00
#
_symmetry.space_group_name_H-M   'P 1'
#
loop_
_entity.id
_entity.type
_entity.pdbx_description
1 polymer ?
#
loop_
_entity_poly.entity_id
_entity_poly.type
_entity_poly.pdbx_seq_one_letter_code
_entity_poly.pdbx_strand_id
1 'polypeptide(L)'
;MIRHHDRLCTYWSKPLETQRAKALNPTAVKDWFRIVKEQIVDQGIDPENIYGMDKSGFPPSNQGTQQVVGRAGNKVQHKQGGGSRENVTALVTICADGSTLRPHVIFKGEQLMTRWIQNNICDAFFSVSKNGWMDSELALQWLKTVFEPLTCEKAAGRIRVIVLDGHSSHYSLEFLQFCILHNIVVLVYPPHCTHTLQGLDVVCFAKFKKEWHSALSKFEDENQRAVGKDDFLAVFGGAYMQSFEPEMVRAVFRVTGVHPYDETVITAQQMKPAELTSTMSLFPMELNGPSQPCQEGYRHFPSP
;
A
#
# COMPACT_ATOMS: atom_id res chain seq x y z
N MET A 1 1.83 34.04 10.61
CA MET A 1 1.02 32.82 10.85
C MET A 1 1.33 32.29 12.28
N ILE A 2 1.09 33.08 13.34
CA ILE A 2 1.56 32.77 14.72
C ILE A 2 0.44 32.93 15.79
N ARG A 3 -0.76 33.38 15.43
CA ARG A 3 -1.77 33.79 16.44
C ARG A 3 -2.73 32.69 16.95
N HIS A 4 -2.71 31.47 16.41
CA HIS A 4 -3.64 30.37 16.77
C HIS A 4 -3.03 28.95 16.72
N HIS A 5 -1.73 28.81 16.95
CA HIS A 5 -1.02 27.51 16.84
C HIS A 5 -1.52 26.41 17.80
N ASP A 6 -2.20 26.85 18.86
CA ASP A 6 -2.82 26.09 19.94
C ASP A 6 -4.23 25.58 19.57
N ARG A 7 -4.79 26.03 18.44
CA ARG A 7 -6.11 25.59 17.91
C ARG A 7 -6.08 25.11 16.46
N LEU A 8 -4.96 25.28 15.75
CA LEU A 8 -4.84 24.95 14.33
C LEU A 8 -3.47 24.30 14.04
N CYS A 9 -3.50 23.04 13.62
CA CYS A 9 -2.36 22.29 13.09
C CYS A 9 -2.50 22.09 11.58
N THR A 10 -1.40 22.15 10.84
CA THR A 10 -1.36 21.87 9.41
C THR A 10 -1.26 20.36 9.16
N TYR A 11 -2.27 19.79 8.51
CA TYR A 11 -2.29 18.39 8.08
C TYR A 11 -2.29 18.31 6.55
N TRP A 12 -1.59 17.34 5.98
CA TRP A 12 -1.69 17.01 4.57
C TRP A 12 -2.98 16.22 4.34
N SER A 13 -3.99 16.82 3.71
CA SER A 13 -5.20 16.09 3.31
C SER A 13 -4.93 15.29 2.03
N LYS A 14 -5.06 13.97 2.09
CA LYS A 14 -5.23 13.14 0.88
C LYS A 14 -6.71 13.20 0.47
N PRO A 15 -7.08 13.23 -0.81
CA PRO A 15 -8.47 13.15 -1.22
C PRO A 15 -9.04 11.79 -0.76
N LEU A 16 -9.89 11.80 0.26
CA LEU A 16 -10.75 10.66 0.52
C LEU A 16 -11.89 10.75 -0.50
N GLU A 17 -11.80 9.90 -1.53
CA GLU A 17 -12.80 9.83 -2.58
C GLU A 17 -14.20 9.70 -1.96
N THR A 18 -15.12 10.61 -2.28
CA THR A 18 -16.42 10.82 -1.60
C THR A 18 -17.28 9.55 -1.46
N GLN A 19 -17.03 8.53 -2.29
CA GLN A 19 -17.67 7.21 -2.20
C GLN A 19 -17.14 6.37 -1.02
N ARG A 20 -15.85 6.47 -0.68
CA ARG A 20 -15.20 5.76 0.44
C ARG A 20 -15.72 6.25 1.79
N ALA A 21 -15.98 7.56 1.89
CA ALA A 21 -16.54 8.19 3.07
C ALA A 21 -18.01 7.78 3.35
N LYS A 22 -18.76 7.36 2.32
CA LYS A 22 -20.16 6.89 2.46
C LYS A 22 -20.28 5.37 2.65
N ALA A 23 -19.31 4.60 2.18
CA ALA A 23 -19.36 3.16 2.17
C ALA A 23 -19.03 2.51 3.52
N LEU A 24 -18.13 3.12 4.30
CA LEU A 24 -17.83 2.69 5.66
C LEU A 24 -18.96 3.12 6.61
N ASN A 25 -20.04 2.36 6.63
CA ASN A 25 -21.19 2.60 7.50
C ASN A 25 -21.28 1.51 8.60
N PRO A 26 -21.96 1.80 9.74
CA PRO A 26 -22.07 0.86 10.85
C PRO A 26 -22.65 -0.50 10.47
N THR A 27 -23.59 -0.55 9.51
CA THR A 27 -24.18 -1.81 9.05
C THR A 27 -23.17 -2.67 8.33
N ALA A 28 -22.42 -2.11 7.38
CA ALA A 28 -21.39 -2.84 6.64
C ALA A 28 -20.27 -3.37 7.56
N VAL A 29 -19.85 -2.56 8.54
CA VAL A 29 -18.85 -2.97 9.54
C VAL A 29 -19.40 -4.08 10.44
N LYS A 30 -20.65 -3.95 10.90
CA LYS A 30 -21.30 -4.98 11.72
C LYS A 30 -21.48 -6.29 10.96
N ASP A 31 -21.90 -6.23 9.70
CA ASP A 31 -22.05 -7.41 8.84
C ASP A 31 -20.70 -8.08 8.58
N TRP A 32 -19.64 -7.29 8.38
CA TRP A 32 -18.28 -7.80 8.28
C TRP A 32 -17.87 -8.57 9.54
N PHE A 33 -17.99 -7.96 10.72
CA PHE A 33 -17.62 -8.62 11.97
C PHE A 33 -18.52 -9.80 12.32
N ARG A 34 -19.78 -9.81 11.88
CA ARG A 34 -20.65 -10.98 11.95
C ARG A 34 -20.08 -12.15 11.14
N ILE A 35 -19.69 -11.91 9.89
CA ILE A 35 -19.08 -12.94 9.02
C ILE A 35 -17.75 -13.41 9.60
N VAL A 36 -16.89 -12.50 10.07
CA VAL A 36 -15.60 -12.85 10.71
C VAL A 36 -15.84 -13.75 11.92
N LYS A 37 -16.81 -13.41 12.77
CA LYS A 37 -17.16 -14.23 13.93
C LYS A 37 -17.64 -15.63 13.51
N GLU A 38 -18.58 -15.71 12.57
CA GLU A 38 -19.14 -16.98 12.08
C GLU A 38 -18.08 -17.88 11.42
N GLN A 39 -17.14 -17.29 10.67
CA GLN A 39 -16.19 -18.04 9.85
C GLN A 39 -14.85 -18.31 10.54
N ILE A 40 -14.47 -17.51 11.53
CA ILE A 40 -13.19 -17.65 12.25
C ILE A 40 -13.43 -18.12 13.68
N VAL A 41 -14.21 -17.37 14.46
CA VAL A 41 -14.35 -17.62 15.90
C VAL A 41 -15.21 -18.84 16.17
N ASP A 42 -16.40 -18.89 15.58
CA ASP A 42 -17.38 -19.96 15.82
C ASP A 42 -16.91 -21.31 15.22
N GLN A 43 -16.06 -21.28 14.20
CA GLN A 43 -15.39 -22.45 13.62
C GLN A 43 -14.09 -22.85 14.34
N GLY A 44 -13.62 -22.05 15.30
CA GLY A 44 -12.40 -22.33 16.05
C GLY A 44 -11.13 -22.32 15.19
N ILE A 45 -11.05 -21.40 14.22
CA ILE A 45 -9.88 -21.30 13.33
C ILE A 45 -8.68 -20.72 14.10
N ASP A 46 -7.62 -21.51 14.20
CA ASP A 46 -6.36 -21.10 14.83
C ASP A 46 -5.70 -19.94 14.07
N PRO A 47 -4.99 -19.01 14.75
CA PRO A 47 -4.29 -17.90 14.10
C PRO A 47 -3.31 -18.33 13.01
N GLU A 48 -2.74 -19.52 13.15
CA GLU A 48 -1.81 -20.09 12.18
C GLU A 48 -2.47 -20.48 10.84
N ASN A 49 -3.80 -20.45 10.78
CA ASN A 49 -4.64 -20.73 9.62
C ASN A 49 -5.45 -19.51 9.14
N ILE A 50 -5.22 -18.32 9.71
CA ILE A 50 -5.83 -17.06 9.27
C ILE A 50 -4.82 -16.26 8.47
N TYR A 51 -5.15 -15.93 7.22
CA TYR A 51 -4.28 -15.24 6.29
C TYR A 51 -4.93 -13.96 5.77
N GLY A 52 -4.11 -12.92 5.57
CA GLY A 52 -4.48 -11.73 4.83
C GLY A 52 -3.59 -11.60 3.60
N MET A 53 -4.15 -11.32 2.43
CA MET A 53 -3.39 -11.11 1.20
C MET A 53 -3.80 -9.81 0.52
N ASP A 54 -2.80 -9.07 0.04
CA ASP A 54 -3.01 -7.83 -0.68
C ASP A 54 -1.89 -7.56 -1.70
N LYS A 55 -2.12 -6.60 -2.60
CA LYS A 55 -1.21 -6.20 -3.69
C LYS A 55 -0.74 -4.76 -3.49
N SER A 56 0.54 -4.52 -3.75
CA SER A 56 1.04 -3.14 -3.89
C SER A 56 1.97 -2.98 -5.08
N GLY A 57 1.97 -1.76 -5.63
CA GLY A 57 2.90 -1.33 -6.67
C GLY A 57 4.20 -0.80 -6.07
N PHE A 58 5.32 -1.23 -6.65
CA PHE A 58 6.68 -0.83 -6.33
C PHE A 58 7.38 -0.38 -7.61
N PRO A 59 7.32 0.91 -7.95
CA PRO A 59 8.04 1.44 -9.08
C PRO A 59 9.56 1.40 -8.80
N PRO A 60 10.41 0.99 -9.77
CA PRO A 60 11.85 0.91 -9.65
C PRO A 60 12.55 2.28 -9.71
N SER A 61 11.79 3.35 -9.91
CA SER A 61 12.25 4.73 -9.87
C SER A 61 11.49 5.49 -8.77
N ASN A 62 12.20 6.38 -8.09
CA ASN A 62 11.62 7.19 -7.03
C ASN A 62 10.67 8.24 -7.66
N GLN A 63 9.37 8.10 -7.40
CA GLN A 63 8.34 9.00 -7.99
C GLN A 63 8.01 10.21 -7.08
N GLY A 64 8.63 10.29 -5.90
CA GLY A 64 8.39 11.35 -4.91
C GLY A 64 9.32 12.56 -5.06
N THR A 65 8.82 13.74 -4.70
CA THR A 65 9.64 14.93 -4.47
C THR A 65 10.39 14.77 -3.15
N GLN A 66 11.72 14.63 -3.19
CA GLN A 66 12.56 14.63 -1.98
C GLN A 66 13.09 16.04 -1.70
N GLN A 67 13.13 16.42 -0.43
CA GLN A 67 13.77 17.65 0.00
C GLN A 67 15.29 17.44 -0.03
N VAL A 68 15.97 18.08 -0.98
CA VAL A 68 17.42 18.05 -1.12
C VAL A 68 18.03 19.33 -0.56
N VAL A 69 19.09 19.20 0.24
CA VAL A 69 19.89 20.35 0.68
C VAL A 69 20.94 20.60 -0.38
N GLY A 70 20.96 21.79 -0.96
CA GLY A 70 22.10 22.20 -1.77
C GLY A 70 22.30 23.71 -1.76
N ARG A 71 23.24 24.16 -2.58
CA ARG A 71 23.81 25.51 -2.51
C ARG A 71 22.73 26.58 -2.67
N ALA A 72 22.68 27.53 -1.73
CA ALA A 72 21.79 28.68 -1.80
C ALA A 72 21.97 29.42 -3.15
N GLY A 73 20.88 29.62 -3.89
CA GLY A 73 20.87 30.30 -5.20
C GLY A 73 20.64 29.40 -6.41
N ASN A 74 20.83 28.08 -6.30
CA ASN A 74 20.50 27.14 -7.39
C ASN A 74 19.08 26.58 -7.21
N LYS A 75 18.12 27.11 -7.99
CA LYS A 75 16.69 26.75 -7.91
C LYS A 75 16.33 25.40 -8.53
N VAL A 76 17.24 24.77 -9.28
CA VAL A 76 17.01 23.48 -9.93
C VAL A 76 18.06 22.49 -9.46
N GLN A 77 17.63 21.49 -8.69
CA GLN A 77 18.43 20.33 -8.37
C GLN A 77 17.80 19.12 -9.05
N HIS A 78 18.50 18.59 -10.05
CA HIS A 78 18.10 17.36 -10.72
C HIS A 78 18.77 16.19 -10.00
N LYS A 79 17.96 15.32 -9.36
CA LYS A 79 18.43 13.95 -9.08
C LYS A 79 18.29 13.17 -10.38
N GLN A 80 19.33 12.45 -10.80
CA GLN A 80 19.21 11.49 -11.89
C GLN A 80 18.26 10.38 -11.41
N GLY A 81 17.03 10.36 -11.94
CA GLY A 81 16.07 9.28 -11.74
C GLY A 81 15.74 8.65 -13.09
N GLY A 82 15.64 7.32 -13.13
CA GLY A 82 15.30 6.59 -14.35
C GLY A 82 13.91 6.96 -14.86
N GLY A 83 13.79 7.39 -16.12
CA GLY A 83 12.53 7.77 -16.77
C GLY A 83 11.53 6.63 -17.01
N SER A 84 11.84 5.40 -16.56
CA SER A 84 10.91 4.28 -16.60
C SER A 84 9.81 4.46 -15.55
N ARG A 85 8.55 4.53 -16.02
CA ARG A 85 7.32 4.57 -15.22
C ARG A 85 6.74 3.16 -14.96
N GLU A 86 7.52 2.12 -15.24
CA GLU A 86 7.04 0.75 -15.16
C GLU A 86 6.84 0.32 -13.70
N ASN A 87 5.61 0.02 -13.30
CA ASN A 87 5.30 -0.47 -11.96
C ASN A 87 5.52 -1.99 -11.89
N VAL A 88 6.21 -2.46 -10.85
CA VAL A 88 6.27 -3.89 -10.51
C VAL A 88 5.27 -4.13 -9.39
N THR A 89 4.41 -5.14 -9.53
CA THR A 89 3.39 -5.43 -8.52
C THR A 89 3.86 -6.56 -7.62
N ALA A 90 3.75 -6.41 -6.31
CA ALA A 90 4.04 -7.48 -5.37
C ALA A 90 2.75 -7.90 -4.63
N LEU A 91 2.53 -9.21 -4.59
CA LEU A 91 1.56 -9.87 -3.74
C LEU A 91 2.22 -10.24 -2.42
N VAL A 92 1.62 -9.82 -1.32
CA VAL A 92 2.10 -10.15 0.02
C VAL A 92 0.99 -10.84 0.80
N THR A 93 1.35 -11.97 1.41
CA THR A 93 0.44 -12.74 2.26
C THR A 93 1.03 -12.88 3.66
N ILE A 94 0.25 -12.47 4.65
CA ILE A 94 0.60 -12.50 6.07
C ILE A 94 -0.33 -13.46 6.82
N CYS A 95 0.14 -14.00 7.94
CA CYS A 95 -0.61 -14.93 8.77
C CYS A 95 -0.78 -14.36 10.19
N ALA A 96 -1.91 -14.64 10.84
CA ALA A 96 -2.22 -14.05 12.15
C ALA A 96 -1.29 -14.53 13.28
N ASP A 97 -0.54 -15.61 13.07
CA ASP A 97 0.52 -16.06 13.99
C ASP A 97 1.79 -15.18 13.95
N GLY A 98 1.88 -14.25 13.01
CA GLY A 98 3.03 -13.35 12.80
C GLY A 98 3.91 -13.76 11.61
N SER A 99 3.70 -14.93 11.01
CA SER A 99 4.47 -15.38 9.86
C SER A 99 4.05 -14.67 8.57
N THR A 100 4.94 -14.64 7.57
CA THR A 100 4.64 -14.17 6.22
C THR A 100 5.02 -15.24 5.20
N LEU A 101 4.17 -15.42 4.18
CA LEU A 101 4.54 -16.27 3.05
C LEU A 101 5.52 -15.54 2.14
N ARG A 102 6.31 -16.30 1.38
CA ARG A 102 7.19 -15.76 0.33
C ARG A 102 6.37 -14.86 -0.62
N PRO A 103 6.84 -13.64 -0.94
CA PRO A 103 6.08 -12.73 -1.77
C PRO A 103 5.99 -13.23 -3.21
N HIS A 104 4.96 -12.81 -3.95
CA HIS A 104 4.85 -13.08 -5.39
C HIS A 104 5.02 -11.78 -6.17
N VAL A 105 6.06 -11.69 -6.97
CA VAL A 105 6.40 -10.50 -7.77
C VAL A 105 5.93 -10.66 -9.21
N ILE A 106 5.14 -9.70 -9.67
CA ILE A 106 4.57 -9.67 -11.02
C ILE A 106 5.30 -8.59 -11.80
N PHE A 107 6.15 -9.00 -12.72
CA PHE A 107 6.82 -8.11 -13.65
C PHE A 107 5.89 -7.76 -14.81
N LYS A 108 5.89 -6.50 -15.21
CA LYS A 108 5.28 -6.14 -16.49
C LYS A 108 6.14 -6.65 -17.65
N GLY A 109 5.54 -7.31 -18.63
CA GLY A 109 6.24 -7.88 -19.78
C GLY A 109 5.51 -9.08 -20.40
N GLU A 110 6.02 -9.55 -21.54
CA GLU A 110 5.48 -10.75 -22.22
C GLU A 110 6.28 -12.01 -21.89
N GLN A 111 7.57 -11.88 -21.60
CA GLN A 111 8.45 -12.99 -21.28
C GLN A 111 9.32 -12.65 -20.07
N LEU A 112 9.56 -13.65 -19.24
CA LEU A 112 10.48 -13.54 -18.11
C LEU A 112 11.91 -13.72 -18.60
N MET A 113 12.80 -12.77 -18.27
CA MET A 113 14.22 -12.92 -18.53
C MET A 113 14.93 -13.51 -17.31
N THR A 114 15.80 -14.50 -17.50
CA THR A 114 16.55 -15.17 -16.42
C THR A 114 17.32 -14.19 -15.53
N ARG A 115 17.86 -13.12 -16.12
CA ARG A 115 18.57 -12.06 -15.38
C ARG A 115 17.70 -11.33 -14.35
N TRP A 116 16.37 -11.31 -14.49
CA TRP A 116 15.46 -10.66 -13.53
C TRP A 116 15.35 -11.42 -12.21
N ILE A 117 15.73 -12.71 -12.22
CA ILE A 117 15.51 -13.62 -11.10
C ILE A 117 16.81 -14.13 -10.45
N GLN A 118 17.98 -13.72 -10.96
CA GLN A 118 19.28 -14.22 -10.49
C GLN A 118 19.58 -13.85 -9.03
N ASN A 119 19.14 -12.67 -8.56
CA ASN A 119 19.42 -12.17 -7.21
C ASN A 119 18.15 -12.17 -6.32
N ASN A 120 17.43 -13.29 -6.31
CA ASN A 120 16.19 -13.44 -5.55
C ASN A 120 16.44 -13.72 -4.06
N ILE A 121 16.88 -12.71 -3.32
CA ILE A 121 17.29 -12.88 -1.91
C ILE A 121 16.13 -13.14 -0.94
N CYS A 122 14.89 -12.84 -1.34
CA CYS A 122 13.70 -13.09 -0.52
C CYS A 122 12.93 -14.35 -0.96
N ASP A 123 13.53 -15.16 -1.84
CA ASP A 123 12.94 -16.38 -2.39
C ASP A 123 11.52 -16.15 -2.95
N ALA A 124 11.29 -14.99 -3.56
CA ALA A 124 10.01 -14.61 -4.12
C ALA A 124 9.59 -15.54 -5.26
N PHE A 125 8.30 -15.83 -5.34
CA PHE A 125 7.70 -16.32 -6.58
C PHE A 125 7.61 -15.18 -7.59
N PHE A 126 7.56 -15.52 -8.87
CA PHE A 126 7.46 -14.51 -9.91
C PHE A 126 6.59 -14.94 -11.08
N SER A 127 5.97 -13.95 -11.71
CA SER A 127 5.20 -14.10 -12.94
C SER A 127 5.36 -12.85 -13.81
N VAL A 128 4.93 -12.95 -15.07
CA VAL A 128 4.89 -11.83 -15.99
C VAL A 128 3.46 -11.56 -16.43
N SER A 129 3.12 -10.28 -16.58
CA SER A 129 1.82 -9.84 -17.09
C SER A 129 2.03 -8.69 -18.06
N LYS A 130 1.28 -8.65 -19.17
CA LYS A 130 1.43 -7.59 -20.19
C LYS A 130 1.22 -6.19 -19.63
N ASN A 131 0.29 -6.05 -18.69
CA ASN A 131 -0.04 -4.76 -18.08
C ASN A 131 0.63 -4.55 -16.71
N GLY A 132 1.31 -5.57 -16.15
CA GLY A 132 1.90 -5.53 -14.81
C GLY A 132 0.88 -5.66 -13.67
N TRP A 133 -0.37 -5.94 -14.01
CA TRP A 133 -1.45 -6.18 -13.07
C TRP A 133 -1.80 -7.66 -13.04
N MET A 134 -2.37 -8.07 -11.93
CA MET A 134 -2.86 -9.42 -11.74
C MET A 134 -4.29 -9.53 -12.26
N ASP A 135 -4.51 -10.52 -13.13
CA ASP A 135 -5.84 -10.94 -13.56
C ASP A 135 -6.29 -12.19 -12.77
N SER A 136 -7.48 -12.68 -13.11
CA SER A 136 -8.08 -13.86 -12.47
C SER A 136 -7.27 -15.14 -12.72
N GLU A 137 -6.59 -15.25 -13.86
CA GLU A 137 -5.76 -16.41 -14.20
C GLU A 137 -4.51 -16.46 -13.32
N LEU A 138 -3.81 -15.33 -13.18
CA LEU A 138 -2.69 -15.19 -12.26
C LEU A 138 -3.10 -15.39 -10.80
N ALA A 139 -4.34 -15.00 -10.43
CA ALA A 139 -4.89 -15.29 -9.10
C ALA A 139 -5.08 -16.77 -8.83
N LEU A 140 -5.67 -17.50 -9.78
CA LEU A 140 -5.81 -18.94 -9.68
C LEU A 140 -4.45 -19.64 -9.69
N GLN A 141 -3.51 -19.18 -10.52
CA GLN A 141 -2.16 -19.71 -10.56
C GLN A 141 -1.46 -19.51 -9.23
N TRP A 142 -1.46 -18.29 -8.68
CA TRP A 142 -0.88 -17.99 -7.37
C TRP A 142 -1.49 -18.87 -6.27
N LEU A 143 -2.81 -19.06 -6.27
CA LEU A 143 -3.48 -19.91 -5.29
C LEU A 143 -2.96 -21.35 -5.36
N LYS A 144 -2.83 -21.90 -6.58
CA LYS A 144 -2.39 -23.28 -6.84
C LYS A 144 -0.90 -23.52 -6.60
N THR A 145 -0.05 -22.55 -6.94
CA THR A 145 1.41 -22.75 -6.96
C THR A 145 2.12 -22.14 -5.76
N VAL A 146 1.47 -21.22 -5.05
CA VAL A 146 2.06 -20.52 -3.90
C VAL A 146 1.24 -20.74 -2.64
N PHE A 147 -0.02 -20.29 -2.61
CA PHE A 147 -0.77 -20.29 -1.35
C PHE A 147 -1.04 -21.70 -0.82
N GLU A 148 -1.60 -22.57 -1.67
CA GLU A 148 -1.93 -23.93 -1.27
C GLU A 148 -0.69 -24.74 -0.84
N PRO A 149 0.39 -24.82 -1.66
CA PRO A 149 1.58 -25.59 -1.28
C PRO A 149 2.30 -25.06 -0.04
N LEU A 150 2.24 -23.75 0.23
CA LEU A 150 2.90 -23.15 1.40
C LEU A 150 2.11 -23.25 2.69
N THR A 151 0.81 -23.55 2.63
CA THR A 151 -0.07 -23.52 3.81
C THR A 151 -0.71 -24.87 4.13
N CYS A 152 -0.74 -25.81 3.18
CA CYS A 152 -1.43 -27.10 3.36
C CYS A 152 -0.81 -27.96 4.46
N GLU A 153 0.52 -28.03 4.53
CA GLU A 153 1.25 -28.79 5.55
C GLU A 153 0.97 -28.23 6.95
N LYS A 154 1.08 -26.90 7.09
CA LYS A 154 0.79 -26.18 8.33
C LYS A 154 -0.66 -26.36 8.78
N ALA A 155 -1.60 -26.35 7.85
CA ALA A 155 -3.01 -26.57 8.16
C ALA A 155 -3.31 -28.01 8.60
N ALA A 156 -2.55 -29.00 8.12
CA ALA A 156 -2.75 -30.41 8.45
C ALA A 156 -4.20 -30.87 8.22
N GLY A 157 -4.81 -30.41 7.12
CA GLY A 157 -6.21 -30.70 6.77
C GLY A 157 -7.27 -29.82 7.44
N ARG A 158 -6.88 -28.95 8.38
CA ARG A 158 -7.78 -27.96 9.00
C ARG A 158 -8.21 -26.88 7.99
N ILE A 159 -9.32 -26.23 8.30
CA ILE A 159 -9.83 -25.10 7.52
C ILE A 159 -8.85 -23.93 7.61
N ARG A 160 -8.57 -23.31 6.46
CA ARG A 160 -7.81 -22.07 6.35
C ARG A 160 -8.73 -20.95 5.94
N VAL A 161 -8.51 -19.76 6.47
CA VAL A 161 -9.25 -18.56 6.10
C VAL A 161 -8.29 -17.60 5.41
N ILE A 162 -8.66 -17.10 4.24
CA ILE A 162 -7.94 -16.03 3.56
C ILE A 162 -8.84 -14.82 3.37
N VAL A 163 -8.34 -13.65 3.80
CA VAL A 163 -9.03 -12.37 3.68
C VAL A 163 -8.43 -11.55 2.54
N LEU A 164 -9.27 -11.10 1.60
CA LEU A 164 -8.91 -10.45 0.34
C LEU A 164 -9.69 -9.15 0.09
N ASP A 165 -9.13 -8.24 -0.69
CA ASP A 165 -9.87 -7.10 -1.26
C ASP A 165 -10.89 -7.57 -2.31
N GLY A 166 -12.04 -6.88 -2.36
CA GLY A 166 -13.19 -7.21 -3.21
C GLY A 166 -13.05 -6.82 -4.68
N HIS A 167 -11.82 -6.71 -5.19
CA HIS A 167 -11.60 -6.45 -6.60
C HIS A 167 -11.95 -7.72 -7.42
N SER A 168 -12.78 -7.55 -8.45
CA SER A 168 -13.38 -8.67 -9.21
C SER A 168 -12.37 -9.62 -9.86
N SER A 169 -11.10 -9.22 -10.00
CA SER A 169 -10.02 -10.05 -10.52
C SER A 169 -9.49 -11.10 -9.52
N HIS A 170 -10.05 -11.21 -8.31
CA HIS A 170 -9.50 -12.06 -7.24
C HIS A 170 -10.27 -13.35 -6.97
N TYR A 171 -11.49 -13.54 -7.51
CA TYR A 171 -12.36 -14.65 -7.11
C TYR A 171 -13.23 -15.18 -8.26
N SER A 172 -12.59 -15.63 -9.35
CA SER A 172 -13.32 -16.36 -10.40
C SER A 172 -13.99 -17.62 -9.85
N LEU A 173 -14.92 -18.20 -10.62
CA LEU A 173 -15.59 -19.44 -10.21
C LEU A 173 -14.58 -20.55 -9.93
N GLU A 174 -13.55 -20.69 -10.77
CA GLU A 174 -12.49 -21.68 -10.63
C GLU A 174 -11.64 -21.44 -9.39
N PHE A 175 -11.40 -20.17 -9.02
CA PHE A 175 -10.72 -19.80 -7.78
C PHE A 175 -11.50 -20.29 -6.56
N LEU A 176 -12.81 -19.98 -6.52
CA LEU A 176 -13.67 -20.38 -5.41
C LEU A 176 -13.85 -21.91 -5.34
N GLN A 177 -14.01 -22.58 -6.48
CA GLN A 177 -14.06 -24.04 -6.53
C GLN A 177 -12.78 -24.68 -5.99
N PHE A 178 -11.61 -24.15 -6.38
CA PHE A 178 -10.34 -24.62 -5.84
C PHE A 178 -10.26 -24.42 -4.34
N CYS A 179 -10.64 -23.25 -3.83
CA CYS A 179 -10.67 -22.98 -2.39
C CYS A 179 -11.55 -24.00 -1.63
N ILE A 180 -12.76 -24.27 -2.14
CA ILE A 180 -13.69 -25.25 -1.52
C ILE A 180 -13.07 -26.64 -1.48
N LEU A 181 -12.46 -27.10 -2.59
CA LEU A 181 -11.82 -28.42 -2.68
C LEU A 181 -10.65 -28.59 -1.71
N HIS A 182 -10.03 -27.49 -1.28
CA HIS A 182 -8.84 -27.46 -0.43
C HIS A 182 -9.10 -26.95 1.00
N ASN A 183 -10.37 -26.90 1.44
CA ASN A 183 -10.76 -26.40 2.77
C ASN A 183 -10.27 -24.96 3.04
N ILE A 184 -10.34 -24.09 2.04
CA ILE A 184 -10.01 -22.67 2.14
C ILE A 184 -11.31 -21.87 2.10
N VAL A 185 -11.58 -21.11 3.16
CA VAL A 185 -12.66 -20.13 3.23
C VAL A 185 -12.13 -18.78 2.77
N VAL A 186 -12.79 -18.18 1.79
CA VAL A 186 -12.44 -16.85 1.28
C VAL A 186 -13.36 -15.83 1.91
N LEU A 187 -12.78 -14.87 2.63
CA LEU A 187 -13.47 -13.68 3.12
C LEU A 187 -13.08 -12.48 2.28
N VAL A 188 -14.07 -11.69 1.89
CA VAL A 188 -13.86 -10.50 1.06
C VAL A 188 -14.28 -9.28 1.86
N TYR A 189 -13.41 -8.27 1.91
CA TYR A 189 -13.74 -7.02 2.60
C TYR A 189 -14.97 -6.36 1.97
N PRO A 190 -15.81 -5.68 2.78
CA PRO A 190 -16.91 -4.88 2.24
C PRO A 190 -16.39 -3.83 1.26
N PRO A 191 -17.13 -3.57 0.17
CA PRO A 191 -16.73 -2.58 -0.84
C PRO A 191 -16.33 -1.25 -0.22
N HIS A 192 -15.23 -0.68 -0.70
CA HIS A 192 -14.68 0.61 -0.28
C HIS A 192 -14.32 0.74 1.22
N CYS A 193 -14.30 -0.35 1.99
CA CYS A 193 -13.90 -0.35 3.41
C CYS A 193 -12.43 -0.76 3.63
N THR A 194 -11.73 -1.11 2.54
CA THR A 194 -10.34 -1.58 2.51
C THR A 194 -9.38 -0.65 3.27
N HIS A 195 -9.50 0.67 3.08
CA HIS A 195 -8.66 1.68 3.75
C HIS A 195 -8.72 1.67 5.29
N THR A 196 -9.69 0.97 5.88
CA THR A 196 -9.88 0.84 7.34
C THR A 196 -9.76 -0.62 7.80
N LEU A 197 -10.30 -1.57 7.03
CA LEU A 197 -10.37 -2.98 7.41
C LEU A 197 -9.19 -3.81 6.88
N GLN A 198 -8.48 -3.35 5.84
CA GLN A 198 -7.34 -4.05 5.26
C GLN A 198 -6.05 -3.61 5.94
N GLY A 199 -5.62 -4.37 6.93
CA GLY A 199 -4.48 -4.01 7.75
C GLY A 199 -3.15 -3.97 6.99
N LEU A 200 -3.00 -4.72 5.89
CA LEU A 200 -1.82 -4.66 5.02
C LEU A 200 -1.59 -3.25 4.47
N ASP A 201 -2.64 -2.58 4.00
CA ASP A 201 -2.59 -1.21 3.51
C ASP A 201 -2.35 -0.20 4.64
N VAL A 202 -3.03 -0.40 5.78
CA VAL A 202 -3.01 0.55 6.90
C VAL A 202 -1.65 0.57 7.61
N VAL A 203 -1.01 -0.59 7.76
CA VAL A 203 0.13 -0.78 8.67
C VAL A 203 1.39 -1.17 7.91
N CYS A 204 1.35 -2.27 7.15
CA CYS A 204 2.57 -2.84 6.55
C CYS A 204 3.06 -2.09 5.32
N PHE A 205 2.18 -1.78 4.36
CA PHE A 205 2.61 -1.17 3.10
C PHE A 205 3.13 0.26 3.26
N ALA A 206 2.70 1.00 4.27
CA ALA A 206 3.29 2.29 4.59
C ALA A 206 4.76 2.17 5.04
N LYS A 207 5.06 1.25 5.98
CA LYS A 207 6.43 0.94 6.40
C LYS A 207 7.24 0.40 5.21
N PHE A 208 6.67 -0.54 4.47
CA PHE A 208 7.37 -1.19 3.37
C PHE A 208 7.73 -0.23 2.24
N LYS A 209 6.82 0.69 1.87
CA LYS A 209 7.14 1.73 0.88
C LYS A 209 8.22 2.69 1.36
N LYS A 210 8.30 2.98 2.66
CA LYS A 210 9.38 3.79 3.23
C LYS A 210 10.73 3.07 3.11
N GLU A 211 10.79 1.81 3.51
CA GLU A 211 12.02 1.00 3.39
C GLU A 211 12.43 0.79 1.94
N TRP A 212 11.46 0.58 1.04
CA TRP A 212 11.69 0.53 -0.40
C TRP A 212 12.33 1.81 -0.94
N HIS A 213 11.81 3.00 -0.61
CA HIS A 213 12.39 4.26 -1.06
C HIS A 213 13.79 4.51 -0.49
N SER A 214 14.05 4.06 0.75
CA SER A 214 15.37 4.10 1.36
C SER A 214 16.36 3.21 0.60
N ALA A 215 15.96 1.97 0.32
CA ALA A 215 16.74 1.00 -0.43
C ALA A 215 17.01 1.45 -1.88
N LEU A 216 16.02 2.05 -2.55
CA LEU A 216 16.19 2.68 -3.87
C LEU A 216 17.24 3.79 -3.82
N SER A 217 17.15 4.69 -2.85
CA SER A 217 18.07 5.83 -2.74
C SER A 217 19.49 5.35 -2.51
N LYS A 218 19.68 4.38 -1.61
CA LYS A 218 20.98 3.76 -1.36
C LYS A 218 21.57 3.10 -2.61
N PHE A 219 20.75 2.35 -3.35
CA PHE A 219 21.19 1.71 -4.59
C PHE A 219 21.62 2.73 -5.64
N GLU A 220 20.84 3.79 -5.84
CA GLU A 220 21.14 4.87 -6.78
C GLU A 220 22.46 5.57 -6.43
N ASP A 221 22.69 5.84 -5.14
CA ASP A 221 23.90 6.51 -4.66
C ASP A 221 25.14 5.62 -4.85
N GLU A 222 25.03 4.31 -4.60
CA GLU A 222 26.13 3.35 -4.74
C GLU A 222 26.46 3.02 -6.21
N ASN A 223 25.44 2.92 -7.07
CA ASN A 223 25.60 2.42 -8.44
C ASN A 223 25.54 3.52 -9.51
N GLN A 224 25.22 4.76 -9.12
CA GLN A 224 25.06 5.91 -10.03
C GLN A 224 24.07 5.64 -11.18
N ARG A 225 23.05 4.81 -10.91
CA ARG A 225 21.97 4.47 -11.84
C ARG A 225 20.72 4.03 -11.09
N ALA A 226 19.56 4.15 -11.73
CA ALA A 226 18.30 3.64 -11.20
C ALA A 226 18.28 2.10 -11.16
N VAL A 227 17.41 1.56 -10.31
CA VAL A 227 17.12 0.13 -10.23
C VAL A 227 16.49 -0.35 -11.53
N GLY A 228 17.04 -1.42 -12.11
CA GLY A 228 16.43 -2.13 -13.22
C GLY A 228 15.66 -3.36 -12.75
N LYS A 229 14.99 -4.07 -13.68
CA LYS A 229 14.35 -5.36 -13.37
C LYS A 229 15.35 -6.41 -12.88
N ASP A 230 16.58 -6.36 -13.40
CA ASP A 230 17.69 -7.23 -13.04
C ASP A 230 18.10 -7.07 -11.56
N ASP A 231 17.92 -5.87 -10.99
CA ASP A 231 18.28 -5.55 -9.60
C ASP A 231 17.07 -5.58 -8.65
N PHE A 232 15.84 -5.58 -9.20
CA PHE A 232 14.62 -5.32 -8.46
C PHE A 232 14.46 -6.28 -7.28
N LEU A 233 14.60 -7.60 -7.48
CA LEU A 233 14.40 -8.58 -6.41
C LEU A 233 15.43 -8.46 -5.29
N ALA A 234 16.64 -8.02 -5.58
CA ALA A 234 17.66 -7.80 -4.56
C ALA A 234 17.28 -6.62 -3.66
N VAL A 235 16.93 -5.49 -4.26
CA VAL A 235 16.55 -4.27 -3.53
C VAL A 235 15.20 -4.47 -2.81
N PHE A 236 14.23 -5.08 -3.49
CA PHE A 236 12.90 -5.37 -2.97
C PHE A 236 12.97 -6.35 -1.80
N GLY A 237 13.73 -7.43 -1.96
CA GLY A 237 13.88 -8.45 -0.92
C GLY A 237 14.49 -7.88 0.36
N GLY A 238 15.47 -6.98 0.23
CA GLY A 238 16.11 -6.32 1.36
C GLY A 238 15.12 -5.45 2.15
N ALA A 239 14.29 -4.69 1.45
CA ALA A 239 13.23 -3.89 2.08
C ALA A 239 12.11 -4.76 2.66
N TYR A 240 11.74 -5.86 1.99
CA TYR A 240 10.68 -6.78 2.42
C TYR A 240 11.03 -7.42 3.76
N MET A 241 12.22 -8.02 3.87
CA MET A 241 12.65 -8.70 5.09
C MET A 241 12.73 -7.77 6.31
N GLN A 242 12.99 -6.46 6.11
CA GLN A 242 13.00 -5.45 7.19
C GLN A 242 11.59 -4.95 7.57
N SER A 243 10.61 -5.12 6.67
CA SER A 243 9.28 -4.53 6.83
C SER A 243 8.29 -5.46 7.53
N PHE A 244 8.42 -6.77 7.32
CA PHE A 244 7.45 -7.78 7.76
C PHE A 244 7.96 -8.58 8.96
N GLU A 245 8.23 -7.89 10.06
CA GLU A 245 8.57 -8.52 11.34
C GLU A 245 7.34 -9.15 12.01
N PRO A 246 7.46 -10.27 12.74
CA PRO A 246 6.31 -10.99 13.30
C PRO A 246 5.39 -10.15 14.18
N GLU A 247 5.96 -9.24 14.99
CA GLU A 247 5.22 -8.35 15.86
C GLU A 247 4.38 -7.34 15.06
N MET A 248 4.92 -6.86 13.95
CA MET A 248 4.23 -5.96 13.03
C MET A 248 3.07 -6.69 12.35
N VAL A 249 3.31 -7.93 11.90
CA VAL A 249 2.27 -8.77 11.30
C VAL A 249 1.13 -9.05 12.27
N ARG A 250 1.43 -9.44 13.52
CA ARG A 250 0.38 -9.61 14.55
C ARG A 250 -0.36 -8.31 14.85
N ALA A 251 0.34 -7.18 14.84
CA ALA A 251 -0.28 -5.87 15.03
C ALA A 251 -1.30 -5.53 13.94
N VAL A 252 -1.05 -5.96 12.69
CA VAL A 252 -1.97 -5.77 11.57
C VAL A 252 -3.33 -6.39 11.85
N PHE A 253 -3.37 -7.65 12.29
CA PHE A 253 -4.62 -8.34 12.60
C PHE A 253 -5.32 -7.79 13.84
N ARG A 254 -4.55 -7.29 14.83
CA ARG A 254 -5.09 -6.66 16.03
C ARG A 254 -5.77 -5.33 15.72
N VAL A 255 -5.18 -4.51 14.84
CA VAL A 255 -5.74 -3.20 14.46
C VAL A 255 -7.04 -3.35 13.66
N THR A 256 -7.16 -4.42 12.86
CA THR A 256 -8.37 -4.68 12.08
C THR A 256 -9.44 -5.46 12.85
N GLY A 257 -9.11 -5.99 14.03
CA GLY A 257 -10.03 -6.75 14.88
C GLY A 257 -10.37 -8.15 14.32
N VAL A 258 -9.62 -8.62 13.33
CA VAL A 258 -9.78 -9.97 12.77
C VAL A 258 -9.17 -11.00 13.73
N HIS A 259 -7.99 -10.71 14.29
CA HIS A 259 -7.36 -11.56 15.29
C HIS A 259 -6.47 -10.75 16.26
N PRO A 260 -6.73 -10.77 17.58
CA PRO A 260 -7.91 -11.35 18.21
C PRO A 260 -9.20 -10.69 17.70
N TYR A 261 -10.31 -11.42 17.74
CA TYR A 261 -11.60 -10.89 17.32
C TYR A 261 -12.04 -9.75 18.23
N ASP A 262 -12.22 -8.57 17.66
CA ASP A 262 -12.69 -7.38 18.36
C ASP A 262 -13.40 -6.44 17.39
N GLU A 263 -14.74 -6.40 17.46
CA GLU A 263 -15.56 -5.52 16.61
C GLU A 263 -15.52 -4.04 17.04
N THR A 264 -14.94 -3.73 18.20
CA THR A 264 -14.90 -2.37 18.77
C THR A 264 -13.72 -1.54 18.28
N VAL A 265 -12.74 -2.17 17.62
CA VAL A 265 -11.54 -1.49 17.10
C VAL A 265 -11.86 -0.45 16.03
N ILE A 266 -12.97 -0.61 15.31
CA ILE A 266 -13.45 0.37 14.34
C ILE A 266 -14.39 1.32 15.06
N THR A 267 -13.90 2.53 15.33
CA THR A 267 -14.64 3.53 16.08
C THR A 267 -15.69 4.22 15.21
N ALA A 268 -16.77 4.70 15.84
CA ALA A 268 -17.78 5.51 15.16
C ALA A 268 -17.19 6.78 14.49
N GLN A 269 -16.04 7.28 14.96
CA GLN A 269 -15.35 8.41 14.35
C GLN A 269 -14.66 8.04 13.04
N GLN A 270 -14.16 6.81 12.90
CA GLN A 270 -13.65 6.29 11.63
C GLN A 270 -14.78 6.05 10.62
N MET A 271 -15.99 5.70 11.09
CA MET A 271 -17.17 5.47 10.25
C MET A 271 -17.92 6.75 9.83
N LYS A 272 -17.58 7.92 10.40
CA LYS A 272 -18.16 9.18 9.94
C LYS A 272 -17.49 9.58 8.63
N PRO A 273 -18.24 10.02 7.58
CA PRO A 273 -17.60 10.67 6.45
C PRO A 273 -16.75 11.80 7.01
N ALA A 274 -15.46 11.84 6.66
CA ALA A 274 -14.57 12.90 7.10
C ALA A 274 -15.27 14.23 6.81
N GLU A 275 -15.76 14.90 7.86
CA GLU A 275 -16.39 16.20 7.69
C GLU A 275 -15.34 17.07 7.02
N LEU A 276 -15.70 17.70 5.90
CA LEU A 276 -14.87 18.71 5.26
C LEU A 276 -14.69 19.86 6.26
N THR A 277 -13.69 19.78 7.13
CA THR A 277 -13.27 20.90 7.99
C THR A 277 -12.56 21.99 7.18
N SER A 278 -12.37 21.77 5.88
CA SER A 278 -12.05 22.83 4.92
C SER A 278 -13.29 23.70 4.73
N THR A 279 -13.53 24.64 5.64
CA THR A 279 -14.30 25.82 5.29
C THR A 279 -13.57 26.46 4.11
N MET A 280 -14.21 26.61 2.95
CA MET A 280 -13.72 27.54 1.94
C MET A 280 -13.65 28.90 2.62
N SER A 281 -12.47 29.30 3.08
CA SER A 281 -12.22 30.66 3.48
C SER A 281 -12.25 31.49 2.20
N LEU A 282 -13.43 32.02 1.88
CA LEU A 282 -13.58 33.16 0.98
C LEU A 282 -13.00 34.38 1.68
N PHE A 283 -11.68 34.41 1.83
CA PHE A 283 -10.93 35.64 2.05
C PHE A 283 -10.22 35.94 0.74
N PRO A 284 -10.47 37.10 0.10
CA PRO A 284 -9.63 37.55 -0.99
C PRO A 284 -8.25 37.88 -0.40
N MET A 285 -7.33 36.93 -0.45
CA MET A 285 -5.91 37.24 -0.30
C MET A 285 -5.44 37.77 -1.66
N GLU A 286 -5.16 39.06 -1.73
CA GLU A 286 -4.38 39.62 -2.83
C GLU A 286 -2.98 38.98 -2.82
N LEU A 287 -2.74 38.11 -3.79
CA LEU A 287 -1.41 37.59 -4.08
C LEU A 287 -0.64 38.66 -4.86
N ASN A 288 0.18 39.45 -4.17
CA ASN A 288 1.16 40.33 -4.81
C ASN A 288 2.18 39.47 -5.57
N GLY A 289 2.05 39.43 -6.90
CA GLY A 289 3.01 38.80 -7.80
C GLY A 289 4.35 39.54 -7.85
N PRO A 290 5.46 38.87 -8.19
CA PRO A 290 6.78 39.48 -8.20
C PRO A 290 7.03 40.17 -9.54
N SER A 291 6.65 41.45 -9.64
CA SER A 291 7.19 42.33 -10.67
C SER A 291 7.11 43.79 -10.24
N GLN A 292 8.11 44.24 -9.46
CA GLN A 292 8.69 45.58 -9.56
C GLN A 292 9.90 45.65 -8.62
N PRO A 293 11.08 45.97 -9.18
CA PRO A 293 11.72 47.19 -8.68
C PRO A 293 12.29 48.01 -9.83
N CYS A 294 11.83 49.25 -9.95
CA CYS A 294 12.65 50.33 -10.51
C CYS A 294 12.12 51.66 -9.96
N GLN A 295 12.60 52.05 -8.78
CA GLN A 295 12.65 53.46 -8.41
C GLN A 295 14.11 53.90 -8.56
N GLU A 296 14.39 54.73 -9.56
CA GLU A 296 15.29 55.88 -9.49
C GLU A 296 15.36 56.55 -10.86
N GLY A 297 15.01 57.84 -10.92
CA GLY A 297 15.22 58.66 -12.12
C GLY A 297 14.29 59.86 -12.24
N TYR A 298 14.78 61.01 -11.76
CA TYR A 298 14.35 62.38 -12.09
C TYR A 298 13.21 63.03 -11.28
N ARG A 299 13.65 63.74 -10.23
CA ARG A 299 13.02 64.96 -9.75
C ARG A 299 13.26 66.11 -10.75
N HIS A 300 12.27 67.00 -10.79
CA HIS A 300 12.30 68.43 -11.18
C HIS A 300 12.36 68.82 -12.67
N PHE A 301 11.19 69.19 -13.19
CA PHE A 301 11.00 70.36 -14.05
C PHE A 301 9.97 71.29 -13.38
N PRO A 302 10.21 72.61 -13.28
CA PRO A 302 9.15 73.57 -13.05
C PRO A 302 8.63 74.11 -14.39
N SER A 303 7.32 74.36 -14.47
CA SER A 303 6.69 75.25 -15.45
C SER A 303 6.42 76.61 -14.79
N PRO A 304 6.18 77.72 -15.53
CA PRO A 304 6.22 77.92 -16.99
C PRO A 304 7.51 78.58 -17.51
#